data_AF-A0A7X7P5U8-F1
#
_entry.id   AF-A0A7X7P5U8-F1
#
_cell.length_a   1.000
_cell.length_b   1.000
_cell.length_c   1.000
_cell.angle_alpha   90.00
_cell.angle_beta   90.00
_cell.angle_gamma   90.00
#
_symmetry.space_group_name_H-M   'P 1'
#
loop_
_entity.id
_entity.type
_entity.pdbx_description
1 polymer ?
#
loop_
_entity_poly.entity_id
_entity_poly.type
_entity_poly.pdbx_seq_one_letter_code
_entity_poly.pdbx_strand_id
1 'polypeptide(L)'
;RFLGMARQRIFALMTLLQKQKYAEVLDLLSEDINEGELLADASGVPWTEKRLLETMALYVAEHDRFLLDVEGRSLKHTLVEYSGDTMQIQQMLQDPNELNDWSIDFEIPLSASREAGSVLLRLCRIGEVTS
;
A
#
# COMPACT_ATOMS: atom_id res chain seq x y z
N ARG A 1 17.35 -7.68 1.21
CA ARG A 1 17.02 -7.72 -0.24
C ARG A 1 15.51 -7.74 -0.47
N PHE A 2 14.75 -8.64 0.15
CA PHE A 2 13.28 -8.76 -0.04
C PHE A 2 12.48 -7.51 0.34
N LEU A 3 12.66 -6.98 1.56
CA LEU A 3 12.02 -5.73 1.99
C LEU A 3 12.30 -4.55 1.05
N GLY A 4 13.51 -4.46 0.48
CA GLY A 4 13.84 -3.43 -0.51
C GLY A 4 12.99 -3.53 -1.78
N MET A 5 12.74 -4.74 -2.27
CA MET A 5 11.86 -4.98 -3.43
C MET A 5 10.40 -4.67 -3.09
N ALA A 6 9.94 -5.06 -1.90
CA ALA A 6 8.59 -4.73 -1.44
C ALA A 6 8.38 -3.22 -1.35
N ARG A 7 9.32 -2.49 -0.73
CA ARG A 7 9.29 -1.03 -0.65
C ARG A 7 9.34 -0.36 -2.02
N GLN A 8 10.12 -0.89 -2.96
CA GLN A 8 10.15 -0.38 -4.33
C GLN A 8 8.77 -0.45 -4.98
N ARG A 9 8.07 -1.59 -4.87
CA ARG A 9 6.71 -1.76 -5.39
C ARG A 9 5.70 -0.87 -4.66
N ILE A 10 5.76 -0.78 -3.33
CA ILE A 10 4.90 0.10 -2.53
C ILE A 10 5.03 1.56 -3.00
N PHE A 11 6.24 2.08 -3.18
CA PHE A 11 6.41 3.46 -3.66
C PHE A 11 6.02 3.66 -5.13
N ALA A 12 6.10 2.63 -5.97
CA ALA A 12 5.55 2.68 -7.32
C ALA A 12 4.01 2.83 -7.27
N LEU A 13 3.34 2.04 -6.44
CA LEU A 13 1.90 2.13 -6.20
C LEU A 13 1.50 3.49 -5.64
N MET A 14 2.21 3.99 -4.61
CA MET A 14 1.97 5.33 -4.06
C MET A 14 2.16 6.43 -5.12
N THR A 15 3.12 6.29 -6.02
CA THR A 15 3.30 7.24 -7.13
C THR A 15 2.07 7.28 -8.05
N LEU A 16 1.45 6.13 -8.32
CA LEU A 16 0.24 6.06 -9.14
C LEU A 16 -0.98 6.62 -8.40
N LEU A 17 -1.13 6.34 -7.10
CA LEU A 17 -2.16 6.94 -6.25
C LEU A 17 -2.07 8.47 -6.26
N GLN A 18 -0.87 9.04 -6.10
CA GLN A 18 -0.67 10.50 -6.12
C GLN A 18 -1.01 11.10 -7.50
N LYS A 19 -0.76 10.36 -8.57
CA LYS A 19 -1.10 10.74 -9.95
C LYS A 19 -2.55 10.44 -10.31
N GLN A 20 -3.36 9.93 -9.38
CA GLN A 20 -4.76 9.54 -9.58
C GLN A 20 -4.95 8.50 -10.71
N LYS A 21 -3.93 7.67 -10.95
CA LYS A 21 -3.94 6.61 -11.96
C LYS A 21 -4.52 5.32 -11.36
N TYR A 22 -5.78 5.35 -10.95
CA TYR A 22 -6.38 4.26 -10.18
C TYR A 22 -6.53 2.95 -10.97
N ALA A 23 -6.84 3.01 -12.26
CA ALA A 23 -6.82 1.83 -13.12
C ALA A 23 -5.44 1.13 -13.10
N GLU A 24 -4.35 1.88 -13.26
CA GLU A 24 -2.98 1.34 -13.22
C GLU A 24 -2.62 0.77 -11.83
N VAL A 25 -3.18 1.32 -10.74
CA VAL A 25 -3.02 0.74 -9.39
C VAL A 25 -3.69 -0.63 -9.32
N LEU A 26 -4.93 -0.74 -9.82
CA LEU A 26 -5.66 -2.00 -9.80
C LEU A 26 -5.02 -3.05 -10.70
N ASP A 27 -4.54 -2.66 -11.89
CA ASP A 27 -3.82 -3.55 -12.80
C ASP A 27 -2.59 -4.15 -12.10
N LEU A 28 -1.74 -3.33 -11.48
CA LEU A 28 -0.56 -3.81 -10.75
C LEU A 28 -0.89 -4.73 -9.58
N LEU A 29 -1.96 -4.45 -8.85
CA LEU A 29 -2.38 -5.31 -7.73
C LEU A 29 -3.02 -6.62 -8.22
N SER A 30 -3.67 -6.59 -9.38
CA SER A 30 -4.28 -7.78 -9.97
C SER A 30 -3.25 -8.81 -10.45
N GLU A 31 -2.02 -8.39 -10.75
CA GLU A 31 -0.90 -9.28 -11.05
C GLU A 31 -0.42 -10.08 -9.83
N ASP A 32 -0.75 -9.61 -8.61
CA ASP A 32 -0.25 -10.16 -7.35
C ASP A 32 -1.26 -11.10 -6.65
N ILE A 33 -2.47 -11.26 -7.21
CA ILE A 33 -3.50 -12.15 -6.68
C ILE A 33 -3.65 -13.42 -7.53
N ASN A 34 -4.06 -14.52 -6.91
CA ASN A 34 -4.29 -15.77 -7.64
C ASN A 34 -5.57 -15.72 -8.48
N GLU A 35 -5.66 -16.57 -9.51
CA GLU A 35 -6.88 -16.73 -10.28
C GLU A 35 -8.08 -17.07 -9.37
N GLY A 36 -9.15 -16.28 -9.49
CA GLY A 36 -10.35 -16.42 -8.67
C GLY A 36 -10.31 -15.75 -7.29
N GLU A 37 -9.17 -15.18 -6.88
CA GLU A 37 -9.12 -14.29 -5.73
C GLU A 37 -9.70 -12.91 -6.08
N LEU A 38 -10.37 -12.30 -5.11
CA LEU A 38 -10.88 -10.95 -5.24
C LEU A 38 -9.82 -9.95 -4.78
N LEU A 39 -9.56 -8.92 -5.59
CA LEU A 39 -8.79 -7.77 -5.15
C LEU A 39 -9.59 -6.97 -4.12
N ALA A 40 -9.36 -7.25 -2.84
CA ALA A 40 -10.10 -6.69 -1.73
C ALA A 40 -9.16 -6.26 -0.59
N ASP A 41 -9.71 -5.45 0.30
CA ASP A 41 -9.06 -5.09 1.56
C ASP A 41 -9.11 -6.25 2.58
N ALA A 42 -8.55 -6.01 3.78
CA ALA A 42 -8.53 -7.00 4.86
C ALA A 42 -9.92 -7.45 5.35
N SER A 43 -10.98 -6.67 5.08
CA SER A 43 -12.37 -6.99 5.42
C SER A 43 -13.13 -7.69 4.28
N GLY A 44 -12.47 -7.95 3.15
CA GLY A 44 -13.07 -8.58 1.97
C GLY A 44 -13.87 -7.60 1.09
N VAL A 45 -13.76 -6.30 1.31
CA VAL A 45 -14.42 -5.30 0.46
C VAL A 45 -13.55 -5.03 -0.77
N PRO A 46 -14.09 -5.12 -2.00
CA PRO A 46 -13.32 -4.91 -3.22
C PRO A 46 -12.63 -3.54 -3.26
N TRP A 47 -11.42 -3.50 -3.81
CA TRP A 47 -10.83 -2.26 -4.31
C TRP A 47 -11.36 -1.96 -5.71
N THR A 48 -11.87 -0.75 -5.89
CA THR A 48 -12.34 -0.23 -7.18
C THR A 48 -11.75 1.15 -7.39
N GLU A 49 -11.74 1.63 -8.64
CA GLU A 49 -11.24 2.98 -8.95
C GLU A 49 -11.99 4.04 -8.16
N LYS A 50 -13.32 3.91 -8.09
CA LYS A 50 -14.18 4.79 -7.30
C LYS A 50 -13.77 4.80 -5.83
N ARG A 51 -13.55 3.62 -5.24
CA ARG A 51 -13.16 3.52 -3.83
C ARG A 51 -11.79 4.14 -3.58
N LEU A 52 -10.80 3.87 -4.44
CA LEU A 52 -9.48 4.48 -4.33
C LEU A 52 -9.56 6.00 -4.48
N LEU A 53 -10.36 6.51 -5.42
CA LEU A 53 -10.63 7.93 -5.59
C LEU A 53 -11.22 8.55 -4.32
N GLU A 54 -12.29 7.96 -3.78
CA GLU A 54 -12.97 8.45 -2.58
C GLU A 54 -12.04 8.43 -1.36
N THR A 55 -11.29 7.34 -1.15
CA THR A 55 -10.31 7.23 -0.07
C THR A 55 -9.19 8.27 -0.20
N MET A 56 -8.65 8.48 -1.40
CA MET A 56 -7.62 9.49 -1.61
C MET A 56 -8.16 10.92 -1.50
N ALA A 57 -9.41 11.16 -1.89
CA ALA A 57 -10.05 12.47 -1.73
C ALA A 57 -10.22 12.83 -0.25
N LEU A 58 -10.56 11.87 0.62
CA LEU A 58 -10.59 12.06 2.07
C LEU A 58 -9.22 12.49 2.61
N TYR A 59 -8.16 11.77 2.22
CA TYR A 59 -6.80 12.13 2.63
C TYR A 59 -6.41 13.54 2.17
N VAL A 60 -6.57 13.85 0.88
CA VAL A 60 -6.18 15.14 0.28
C VAL A 60 -6.92 16.32 0.91
N ALA A 61 -8.19 16.14 1.31
CA ALA A 61 -8.99 17.19 1.91
C ALA A 61 -8.36 17.77 3.20
N GLU A 62 -7.64 16.94 3.95
CA GLU A 62 -7.03 17.33 5.24
C GLU A 62 -5.50 17.45 5.17
N HIS A 63 -4.86 16.68 4.29
CA HIS A 63 -3.41 16.49 4.27
C HIS A 63 -2.71 17.11 3.06
N ASP A 64 -3.44 17.65 2.07
CA ASP A 64 -2.95 18.10 0.75
C ASP A 64 -2.37 16.95 -0.10
N ARG A 65 -1.25 16.37 0.30
CA ARG A 65 -0.58 15.26 -0.41
C ARG A 65 0.41 14.55 0.50
N PHE A 66 0.69 13.28 0.21
CA PHE A 66 1.80 12.59 0.86
C PHE A 66 3.14 12.89 0.15
N LEU A 67 4.22 12.87 0.92
CA LEU A 67 5.58 13.11 0.47
C LEU A 67 6.20 11.83 -0.10
N LEU A 68 6.86 11.97 -1.26
CA LEU A 68 7.62 10.92 -1.93
C LEU A 68 9.10 11.29 -2.13
N ASP A 69 9.59 12.24 -1.33
CA ASP A 69 10.99 12.65 -1.30
C ASP A 69 11.82 11.75 -0.37
N VAL A 70 13.03 12.17 -0.02
CA VAL A 70 13.92 11.41 0.86
C VAL A 70 13.28 11.13 2.22
N GLU A 71 12.57 12.12 2.78
CA GLU A 71 11.95 12.01 4.10
C GLU A 71 10.70 11.13 4.04
N GLY A 72 9.77 11.40 3.13
CA GLY A 72 8.56 10.59 2.95
C GLY A 72 8.86 9.12 2.60
N ARG A 73 10.02 8.84 2.00
CA ARG A 73 10.48 7.49 1.67
C ARG A 73 11.44 6.90 2.70
N SER A 74 11.62 7.53 3.86
CA SER A 74 12.52 7.04 4.89
C SER A 74 12.05 5.69 5.45
N LEU A 75 12.99 4.83 5.83
CA LEU A 75 12.69 3.50 6.39
C LEU A 75 11.99 3.62 7.76
N LYS A 76 12.18 4.72 8.49
CA LYS A 76 11.53 4.96 9.79
C LYS A 76 10.00 5.05 9.69
N HIS A 77 9.47 5.30 8.50
CA HIS A 77 8.04 5.36 8.19
C HIS A 77 7.48 4.03 7.68
N THR A 78 8.30 2.98 7.69
CA THR A 78 7.90 1.62 7.30
C THR A 78 7.98 0.71 8.53
N LEU A 79 6.84 0.30 9.07
CA LEU A 79 6.76 -0.76 10.07
C LEU A 79 6.64 -2.11 9.37
N VAL A 80 7.34 -3.13 9.88
CA VAL A 80 7.34 -4.48 9.32
C VAL A 80 7.14 -5.48 10.44
N GLU A 81 6.13 -6.33 10.29
CA GLU A 81 5.81 -7.40 11.22
C GLU A 81 5.74 -8.74 10.48
N TYR A 82 6.13 -9.81 11.17
CA TYR A 82 6.09 -11.16 10.63
C TYR A 82 5.13 -12.00 11.46
N SER A 83 4.13 -12.58 10.80
CA SER A 83 3.15 -13.47 11.41
C SER A 83 3.07 -14.76 10.60
N GLY A 84 3.77 -15.80 11.08
CA GLY A 84 3.88 -17.07 10.36
C GLY A 84 4.51 -16.91 8.97
N ASP A 85 3.76 -17.24 7.93
CA ASP A 85 4.18 -17.11 6.53
C ASP A 85 3.77 -15.77 5.89
N THR A 86 3.26 -14.83 6.68
CA THR A 86 2.83 -13.51 6.20
C THR A 86 3.76 -12.44 6.75
N MET A 87 4.19 -11.55 5.87
CA MET A 87 4.87 -10.31 6.24
C MET A 87 3.91 -9.14 6.04
N GLN A 88 3.61 -8.44 7.13
CA GLN A 88 2.81 -7.22 7.14
C GLN A 88 3.73 -6.01 7.03
N ILE A 89 3.36 -5.07 6.16
CA ILE A 89 4.04 -3.78 6.01
C ILE A 89 3.02 -2.68 6.20
N GLN A 90 3.26 -1.80 7.16
CA GLN A 90 2.55 -0.54 7.30
C GLN A 90 3.47 0.61 6.85
N GLN A 91 3.06 1.33 5.83
CA GLN A 91 3.77 2.51 5.31
C GLN A 91 3.02 3.76 5.75
N MET A 92 3.59 4.51 6.69
CA MET A 92 3.05 5.80 7.12
C MET A 92 3.14 6.81 5.98
N LEU A 93 2.07 7.59 5.80
CA LEU A 93 2.01 8.69 4.84
C LEU A 93 2.50 9.96 5.54
N GLN A 94 3.66 10.46 5.12
CA GLN A 94 4.12 11.76 5.60
C GLN A 94 3.50 12.87 4.78
N ASP A 95 3.06 13.95 5.42
CA ASP A 95 2.45 15.10 4.74
C ASP A 95 3.11 16.44 5.12
N PRO A 96 2.93 17.51 4.33
CA PRO A 96 3.49 18.83 4.60
C PRO A 96 3.03 19.48 5.92
N ASN A 97 1.89 19.06 6.45
CA ASN A 97 1.29 19.63 7.67
C ASN A 97 1.74 18.87 8.93
N GLU A 98 2.58 17.83 8.77
CA GLU A 98 3.10 16.97 9.82
C GLU A 98 2.03 16.24 10.64
N LEU A 99 0.81 16.07 10.10
CA LEU A 99 -0.24 15.28 10.75
C LEU A 99 0.19 13.80 10.83
N ASN A 100 0.68 13.26 9.72
CA ASN A 100 1.38 11.99 9.61
C ASN A 100 0.61 10.81 10.24
N ASP A 101 -0.71 10.85 10.19
CA ASP A 101 -1.64 9.97 10.91
C ASP A 101 -2.36 8.99 9.97
N TRP A 102 -2.02 8.96 8.68
CA TRP A 102 -2.49 7.94 7.74
C TRP A 102 -1.43 6.88 7.43
N SER A 103 -1.88 5.69 7.10
CA SER A 103 -1.03 4.61 6.57
C SER A 103 -1.63 3.94 5.34
N ILE A 104 -0.76 3.26 4.60
CA ILE A 104 -1.14 2.21 3.65
C ILE A 104 -0.55 0.90 4.14
N ASP A 105 -1.43 -0.08 4.33
CA ASP A 105 -1.07 -1.37 4.93
C ASP A 105 -1.14 -2.47 3.87
N PHE A 106 -0.15 -3.34 3.90
CA PHE A 106 0.02 -4.43 2.96
C PHE A 106 0.30 -5.74 3.66
N GLU A 107 -0.12 -6.83 3.02
CA GLU A 107 0.29 -8.19 3.35
C GLU A 107 1.04 -8.81 2.18
N ILE A 108 2.08 -9.58 2.52
CA ILE A 108 2.89 -10.33 1.56
C ILE A 108 2.95 -11.78 2.03
N PRO A 109 2.37 -12.74 1.28
CA PRO A 109 2.54 -14.16 1.53
C PRO A 109 3.96 -14.58 1.11
N LEU A 110 4.79 -14.97 2.09
CA LEU A 110 6.22 -15.18 1.91
C LEU A 110 6.54 -16.41 1.06
N SER A 111 5.86 -17.53 1.29
CA SER A 111 6.09 -18.75 0.51
C SER A 111 5.61 -18.57 -0.94
N ALA A 112 4.41 -18.02 -1.14
CA ALA A 112 3.89 -17.74 -2.48
C ALA A 112 4.77 -16.74 -3.26
N SER A 113 5.26 -15.68 -2.59
CA SER A 113 6.22 -14.74 -3.20
C SER A 113 7.53 -15.41 -3.60
N ARG A 114 8.01 -16.38 -2.79
CA ARG A 114 9.21 -17.14 -3.12
C ARG A 114 9.00 -18.04 -4.35
N GLU A 115 7.86 -18.69 -4.44
CA GLU A 115 7.49 -19.54 -5.57
C GLU A 115 7.30 -18.75 -6.87
N ALA A 116 6.66 -17.59 -6.79
CA ALA A 116 6.48 -16.67 -7.92
C ALA A 116 7.78 -15.97 -8.35
N GLY A 117 8.80 -15.94 -7.47
CA GLY A 117 10.05 -15.22 -7.72
C GLY A 117 9.91 -13.70 -7.67
N SER A 118 8.78 -13.17 -7.20
CA SER A 118 8.44 -11.75 -7.10
C SER A 118 7.75 -11.46 -5.77
N VAL A 119 7.64 -10.17 -5.40
CA VAL A 119 6.87 -9.78 -4.20
C VAL A 119 5.40 -9.70 -4.60
N LEU A 120 4.55 -10.52 -4.01
CA LEU A 120 3.09 -10.45 -4.17
C LEU A 120 2.52 -9.51 -3.11
N LEU A 121 2.03 -8.33 -3.49
CA LEU A 121 1.46 -7.35 -2.58
C LEU A 121 -0.07 -7.45 -2.53
N ARG A 122 -0.62 -7.56 -1.33
CA ARG A 122 -2.05 -7.39 -1.07
C ARG A 122 -2.29 -6.07 -0.36
N LEU A 123 -3.09 -5.18 -0.96
CA LEU A 123 -3.46 -3.90 -0.36
C LEU A 123 -4.55 -4.11 0.70
N CYS A 124 -4.18 -4.02 1.97
CA CYS A 124 -5.07 -4.34 3.08
C CYS A 124 -5.87 -3.13 3.57
N ARG A 125 -5.28 -1.94 3.53
CA ARG A 125 -5.90 -0.71 4.05
C ARG A 125 -5.26 0.54 3.48
N ILE A 126 -6.05 1.60 3.34
CA ILE A 126 -5.58 3.00 3.26
C ILE A 126 -6.48 3.80 4.21
N GLY A 127 -5.90 4.51 5.18
CA GLY A 127 -6.69 5.27 6.14
C GLY A 127 -5.91 5.73 7.37
N GLU A 128 -6.61 6.39 8.29
CA GLU A 128 -6.07 6.82 9.58
C GLU A 128 -5.52 5.65 10.40
N VAL A 129 -4.41 5.89 11.09
CA VAL A 129 -3.84 5.02 12.09
C VAL A 129 -4.63 5.21 13.38
N THR A 130 -5.63 4.37 13.56
CA THR A 130 -6.35 4.25 14.83
C THR A 130 -5.41 3.68 15.90
N SER A 131 -5.23 4.45 16.98
CA SER A 131 -4.50 4.06 18.20
C SER A 131 -5.20 2.93 18.96
#